data_AF-A0A7S1UIL1-F1
#
_entry.id   AF-A0A7S1UIL1-F1
#
_cell.length_a   1.000
_cell.length_b   1.000
_cell.length_c   1.000
_cell.angle_alpha   90.00
_cell.angle_beta   90.00
_cell.angle_gamma   90.00
#
_symmetry.space_group_name_H-M   'P 1'
#
loop_
_entity.id
_entity.type
_entity.pdbx_description
1 polymer ?
#
loop_
_entity_poly.entity_id
_entity_poly.type
_entity_poly.pdbx_seq_one_letter_code
_entity_poly.pdbx_strand_id
1 'polypeptide(L)'
;PNPSPSPCPNPSLGRTIRGWGLGLGLGLGLGWGCQSLALADEAVASPLTPVDRCAQRSTATGMQIKCERHGLRQGQRLFGCDAGEACVSTSAVKSPSKFASPWQVPEGKTAGIFDALVAEAKKAGVDVAVADGSDAERQYMWGTVRGGGGATDDVEFLVVPKEGLVFYRSCTRITEYVYPFQQPINDQGEANRKRMEGIRTKLNLEKATDDTYDKSAAAAMGMSSMPYI
;
A
#
# COMPACT_ATOMS: atom_id res chain seq x y z
N PRO A 1 15.11 8.41 34.61
CA PRO A 1 14.54 7.37 35.51
C PRO A 1 13.06 7.68 35.79
N ASN A 2 12.18 7.16 34.93
CA ASN A 2 10.73 7.26 35.11
C ASN A 2 10.25 6.12 36.01
N PRO A 3 9.33 6.37 36.97
CA PRO A 3 8.75 5.29 37.76
C PRO A 3 7.73 4.50 36.94
N SER A 4 7.81 3.18 37.03
CA SER A 4 6.88 2.20 36.48
C SER A 4 5.49 2.29 37.14
N PRO A 5 4.39 2.18 36.40
CA PRO A 5 3.05 2.07 36.99
C PRO A 5 2.76 0.63 37.45
N SER A 6 2.26 0.49 38.67
CA SER A 6 1.74 -0.75 39.24
C SER A 6 0.36 -1.11 38.65
N PRO A 7 0.01 -2.40 38.52
CA PRO A 7 -1.28 -2.83 37.94
C PRO A 7 -2.44 -2.79 38.96
N CYS A 8 -3.64 -2.46 38.46
CA CYS A 8 -4.90 -2.55 39.20
C CYS A 8 -5.41 -4.01 39.29
N PRO A 9 -6.18 -4.37 40.34
CA PRO A 9 -6.68 -5.73 40.54
C PRO A 9 -7.96 -6.02 39.73
N ASN A 10 -8.11 -7.29 39.32
CA ASN A 10 -9.27 -7.83 38.62
C ASN A 10 -10.53 -7.91 39.51
N PRO A 11 -11.74 -7.63 38.99
CA PRO A 11 -12.97 -7.82 39.75
C PRO A 11 -13.44 -9.29 39.69
N SER A 12 -13.52 -9.92 40.86
CA SER A 12 -14.17 -11.21 41.05
C SER A 12 -15.69 -11.05 41.15
N LEU A 13 -16.40 -11.84 40.33
CA LEU A 13 -17.83 -12.09 40.36
C LEU A 13 -18.34 -12.50 41.76
N GLY A 14 -19.46 -11.91 42.19
CA GLY A 14 -20.13 -12.21 43.46
C GLY A 14 -21.61 -11.85 43.45
N ARG A 15 -22.43 -12.89 43.49
CA ARG A 15 -23.90 -12.99 43.43
C ARG A 15 -24.68 -12.36 44.61
N THR A 16 -25.88 -11.83 44.28
CA THR A 16 -27.19 -11.86 45.01
C THR A 16 -27.28 -11.20 46.41
N ILE A 17 -28.27 -10.34 46.74
CA ILE A 17 -29.63 -10.68 47.25
C ILE A 17 -30.51 -9.40 47.34
N ARG A 18 -31.82 -9.64 47.17
CA ARG A 18 -33.01 -8.78 47.34
C ARG A 18 -33.05 -7.80 48.52
N GLY A 19 -33.75 -6.68 48.34
CA GLY A 19 -34.36 -5.90 49.42
C GLY A 19 -35.18 -4.72 48.91
N TRP A 20 -36.48 -4.71 49.20
CA TRP A 20 -37.42 -3.60 48.93
C TRP A 20 -37.18 -2.44 49.91
N GLY A 21 -37.34 -1.20 49.44
CA GLY A 21 -37.35 -0.01 50.30
C GLY A 21 -37.58 1.29 49.53
N LEU A 22 -38.81 1.80 49.60
CA LEU A 22 -39.19 3.16 49.20
C LEU A 22 -38.43 4.19 50.04
N GLY A 23 -37.87 5.22 49.39
CA GLY A 23 -37.25 6.36 50.07
C GLY A 23 -36.97 7.50 49.11
N LEU A 24 -37.83 8.52 49.14
CA LEU A 24 -37.62 9.85 48.56
C LEU A 24 -36.43 10.52 49.27
N GLY A 25 -35.51 11.10 48.48
CA GLY A 25 -34.43 11.93 49.00
C GLY A 25 -33.75 12.73 47.89
N LEU A 26 -34.15 13.99 47.73
CA LEU A 26 -33.39 15.00 47.00
C LEU A 26 -32.04 15.21 47.68
N GLY A 27 -30.96 15.15 46.92
CA GLY A 27 -29.61 15.49 47.36
C GLY A 27 -28.80 16.06 46.20
N LEU A 28 -28.78 17.39 46.10
CA LEU A 28 -27.81 18.15 45.32
C LEU A 28 -26.41 17.89 45.88
N GLY A 29 -25.53 17.30 45.07
CA GLY A 29 -24.13 17.06 45.39
C GLY A 29 -23.26 17.39 44.19
N LEU A 30 -22.71 18.61 44.22
CA LEU A 30 -21.61 19.05 43.36
C LEU A 30 -20.37 18.17 43.59
N GLY A 31 -19.75 17.76 42.50
CA GLY A 31 -18.29 17.71 42.46
C GLY A 31 -17.65 16.43 41.96
N TRP A 32 -16.53 16.67 41.30
CA TRP A 32 -15.42 15.76 40.99
C TRP A 32 -15.56 15.02 39.66
N GLY A 33 -15.08 15.73 38.64
CA GLY A 33 -14.68 15.14 37.39
C GLY A 33 -13.63 14.06 37.61
N CYS A 34 -13.84 12.95 36.94
CA CYS A 34 -12.79 12.07 36.49
C CYS A 34 -13.44 11.13 35.49
N GLN A 35 -13.16 11.31 34.20
CA GLN A 35 -12.53 10.26 33.40
C GLN A 35 -12.59 10.64 31.93
N SER A 36 -11.43 11.07 31.46
CA SER A 36 -10.94 10.83 30.12
C SER A 36 -11.19 9.37 29.74
N LEU A 37 -12.08 9.14 28.78
CA LEU A 37 -12.00 7.99 27.89
C LEU A 37 -11.22 8.44 26.65
N ALA A 38 -9.91 8.68 26.82
CA ALA A 38 -9.02 8.53 25.69
C ALA A 38 -8.82 7.03 25.53
N LEU A 39 -9.69 6.41 24.73
CA LEU A 39 -9.33 5.20 24.00
C LEU A 39 -8.08 5.58 23.21
N ALA A 40 -6.91 5.25 23.75
CA ALA A 40 -5.77 4.97 22.90
C ALA A 40 -6.15 3.69 22.16
N ASP A 41 -6.89 3.88 21.08
CA ASP A 41 -6.96 2.91 20.00
C ASP A 41 -5.51 2.72 19.59
N GLU A 42 -4.96 1.57 19.96
CA GLU A 42 -3.72 1.08 19.39
C GLU A 42 -4.05 0.90 17.92
N ALA A 43 -3.82 1.97 17.15
CA ALA A 43 -4.04 2.00 15.72
C ALA A 43 -3.15 0.92 15.13
N VAL A 44 -3.71 -0.28 15.00
CA VAL A 44 -3.22 -1.31 14.11
C VAL A 44 -3.19 -0.61 12.77
N ALA A 45 -2.00 -0.19 12.35
CA ALA A 45 -1.81 0.55 11.11
C ALA A 45 -2.54 -0.23 10.03
N SER A 46 -3.66 0.34 9.53
CA SER A 46 -4.43 -0.32 8.50
C SER A 46 -3.47 -0.71 7.38
N PRO A 47 -3.59 -1.89 6.77
CA PRO A 47 -2.67 -2.35 5.72
C PRO A 47 -2.63 -1.44 4.48
N LEU A 48 -3.47 -0.40 4.45
CA LEU A 48 -3.51 0.67 3.46
C LEU A 48 -2.68 1.91 3.84
N THR A 49 -2.06 1.96 5.02
CA THR A 49 -1.27 3.14 5.44
C THR A 49 -0.05 3.27 4.54
N PRO A 50 0.13 4.41 3.85
CA PRO A 50 1.28 4.62 3.00
C PRO A 50 2.57 4.62 3.83
N VAL A 51 3.51 3.78 3.44
CA VAL A 51 4.89 3.77 3.94
C VAL A 51 5.76 4.45 2.90
N ASP A 52 6.60 5.39 3.33
CA ASP A 52 7.63 6.03 2.50
C ASP A 52 8.85 6.30 3.39
N ARG A 53 9.79 5.35 3.39
CA ARG A 53 11.00 5.40 4.23
C ARG A 53 12.22 5.16 3.36
N CYS A 54 13.00 6.22 3.14
CA CYS A 54 14.26 6.12 2.43
C CYS A 54 15.43 6.42 3.37
N ALA A 55 16.48 5.62 3.26
CA ALA A 55 17.75 5.81 3.94
C ALA A 55 18.88 5.76 2.91
N GLN A 56 19.81 6.71 3.01
CA GLN A 56 20.99 6.76 2.17
C GLN A 56 22.24 6.43 3.01
N ARG A 57 23.10 5.58 2.47
CA ARG A 57 24.41 5.27 3.04
C ARG A 57 25.48 5.52 1.99
N SER A 58 26.35 6.48 2.26
CA SER A 58 27.52 6.78 1.42
C SER A 58 28.78 6.14 2.03
N THR A 59 29.64 5.64 1.15
CA THR A 59 30.95 5.04 1.47
C THR A 59 31.99 5.62 0.51
N ALA A 60 33.28 5.39 0.77
CA ALA A 60 34.36 5.87 -0.09
C ALA A 60 34.28 5.33 -1.54
N THR A 61 33.64 4.16 -1.74
CA THR A 61 33.55 3.47 -3.03
C THR A 61 32.19 3.61 -3.71
N GLY A 62 31.19 4.19 -3.04
CA GLY A 62 29.84 4.25 -3.60
C GLY A 62 28.77 4.71 -2.61
N MET A 63 27.53 4.74 -3.09
CA MET A 63 26.35 5.16 -2.37
C MET A 63 25.25 4.11 -2.53
N GLN A 64 24.58 3.77 -1.43
CA GLN A 64 23.42 2.89 -1.43
C GLN A 64 22.22 3.69 -0.96
N ILE A 65 21.14 3.63 -1.73
CA ILE A 65 19.82 4.17 -1.35
C ILE A 65 18.91 2.98 -1.08
N LYS A 66 18.39 2.89 0.14
CA LYS A 66 17.40 1.90 0.55
C LYS A 66 16.06 2.59 0.77
N CYS A 67 15.08 2.32 -0.08
CA CYS A 67 13.73 2.86 0.01
C CYS A 67 12.72 1.72 0.22
N GLU A 68 11.93 1.83 1.28
CA GLU A 68 10.72 1.04 1.48
C GLU A 68 9.53 1.96 1.28
N ARG A 69 8.84 1.76 0.16
CA ARG A 69 7.71 2.59 -0.21
C ARG A 69 6.59 1.73 -0.78
N HIS A 70 5.45 1.71 -0.12
CA HIS A 70 4.26 0.96 -0.54
C HIS A 70 3.02 1.56 0.13
N GLY A 71 1.85 1.18 -0.34
CA GLY A 71 0.56 1.66 0.10
C GLY A 71 -0.06 2.66 -0.87
N LEU A 72 -1.26 3.11 -0.52
CA LEU A 72 -2.03 4.05 -1.34
C LEU A 72 -1.83 5.49 -0.86
N ARG A 73 -1.29 6.34 -1.73
CA ARG A 73 -1.20 7.78 -1.51
C ARG A 73 -2.62 8.35 -1.40
N GLN A 74 -2.93 8.95 -0.25
CA GLN A 74 -4.26 9.46 0.08
C GLN A 74 -5.37 8.39 -0.04
N GLY A 75 -5.03 7.11 0.14
CA GLY A 75 -5.98 6.00 -0.01
C GLY A 75 -6.44 5.72 -1.44
N GLN A 76 -5.87 6.43 -2.44
CA GLN A 76 -6.42 6.40 -3.80
C GLN A 76 -5.45 5.86 -4.85
N ARG A 77 -4.16 6.15 -4.74
CA ARG A 77 -3.22 5.93 -5.85
C ARG A 77 -1.95 5.24 -5.39
N LEU A 78 -1.41 4.35 -6.23
CA LEU A 78 -0.06 3.83 -6.04
C LEU A 78 0.99 4.95 -6.09
N PHE A 79 2.11 4.75 -5.40
CA PHE A 79 3.24 5.66 -5.54
C PHE A 79 3.82 5.63 -6.97
N GLY A 80 4.45 6.74 -7.36
CA GLY A 80 5.29 6.78 -8.55
C GLY A 80 6.64 6.10 -8.33
N CYS A 81 7.48 6.11 -9.36
CA CYS A 81 8.89 5.78 -9.23
C CYS A 81 9.70 7.09 -9.17
N ASP A 82 10.63 7.20 -8.23
CA ASP A 82 11.57 8.33 -8.22
C ASP A 82 12.70 8.12 -9.25
N ALA A 83 13.38 9.20 -9.62
CA ALA A 83 14.47 9.18 -10.60
C ALA A 83 15.62 8.24 -10.21
N GLY A 84 15.89 8.08 -8.91
CA GLY A 84 16.95 7.22 -8.37
C GLY A 84 16.58 5.75 -8.14
N GLU A 85 15.33 5.33 -8.39
CA GLU A 85 14.88 3.97 -8.03
C GLU A 85 14.82 3.04 -9.25
N ALA A 86 15.28 1.81 -9.13
CA ALA A 86 15.03 0.78 -10.14
C ALA A 86 13.58 0.28 -10.02
N CYS A 87 12.67 0.92 -10.76
CA CYS A 87 11.22 0.79 -10.59
C CYS A 87 10.47 0.91 -11.92
N VAL A 88 9.32 0.24 -11.99
CA VAL A 88 8.29 0.40 -13.02
C VAL A 88 6.94 0.65 -12.35
N SER A 89 6.20 1.65 -12.79
CA SER A 89 4.90 1.99 -12.19
C SER A 89 3.98 2.66 -13.20
N THR A 90 2.69 2.36 -13.09
CA THR A 90 1.63 3.09 -13.80
C THR A 90 1.43 4.51 -13.30
N SER A 91 2.03 4.84 -12.15
CA SER A 91 2.00 6.18 -11.56
C SER A 91 3.30 6.98 -11.75
N ALA A 92 4.26 6.48 -12.54
CA ALA A 92 5.52 7.18 -12.82
C ALA A 92 5.40 8.26 -13.92
N VAL A 93 4.37 9.10 -13.86
CA VAL A 93 4.06 10.13 -14.87
C VAL A 93 5.20 11.14 -15.06
N LYS A 94 6.00 11.38 -14.00
CA LYS A 94 7.16 12.29 -14.05
C LYS A 94 8.44 11.63 -14.58
N SER A 95 8.41 10.35 -14.93
CA SER A 95 9.59 9.57 -15.35
C SER A 95 9.21 8.60 -16.47
N PRO A 96 9.22 9.06 -17.74
CA PRO A 96 8.68 8.29 -18.87
C PRO A 96 9.38 6.95 -19.09
N SER A 97 10.68 6.84 -18.77
CA SER A 97 11.42 5.57 -18.86
C SER A 97 10.96 4.50 -17.85
N LYS A 98 10.29 4.92 -16.77
CA LYS A 98 9.77 4.08 -15.68
C LYS A 98 8.25 3.95 -15.71
N PHE A 99 7.59 4.75 -16.55
CA PHE A 99 6.17 4.65 -16.79
C PHE A 99 5.86 3.35 -17.52
N ALA A 100 4.74 2.75 -17.15
CA ALA A 100 4.15 1.66 -17.90
C ALA A 100 2.63 1.83 -17.90
N SER A 101 2.00 1.59 -19.03
CA SER A 101 0.54 1.75 -19.15
C SER A 101 -0.17 0.79 -18.18
N PRO A 102 -1.31 1.22 -17.59
CA PRO A 102 -2.16 0.32 -16.83
C PRO A 102 -2.70 -0.79 -17.72
N TRP A 103 -3.21 -1.85 -17.11
CA TRP A 103 -3.80 -2.96 -17.84
C TRP A 103 -5.31 -2.86 -17.84
N GLN A 104 -5.90 -3.26 -18.96
CA GLN A 104 -7.33 -3.32 -19.14
C GLN A 104 -7.80 -4.76 -18.96
N VAL A 105 -8.83 -4.91 -18.14
CA VAL A 105 -9.54 -6.16 -17.94
C VAL A 105 -10.57 -6.30 -19.06
N PRO A 106 -10.58 -7.42 -19.79
CA PRO A 106 -11.60 -7.66 -20.81
C PRO A 106 -13.02 -7.56 -20.24
N GLU A 107 -13.95 -7.04 -21.04
CA GLU A 107 -15.34 -6.91 -20.63
C GLU A 107 -15.91 -8.26 -20.15
N GLY A 108 -16.68 -8.22 -19.06
CA GLY A 108 -17.28 -9.41 -18.44
C GLY A 108 -16.32 -10.27 -17.60
N LYS A 109 -15.03 -9.93 -17.50
CA LYS A 109 -14.04 -10.62 -16.64
C LYS A 109 -13.59 -9.83 -15.41
N THR A 110 -14.32 -8.77 -15.06
CA THR A 110 -14.00 -7.93 -13.89
C THR A 110 -14.27 -8.65 -12.57
N ALA A 111 -15.27 -9.53 -12.52
CA ALA A 111 -15.54 -10.36 -11.35
C ALA A 111 -14.42 -11.38 -11.13
N GLY A 112 -13.77 -11.34 -9.95
CA GLY A 112 -12.71 -12.29 -9.57
C GLY A 112 -11.33 -12.02 -10.18
N ILE A 113 -11.13 -10.91 -10.91
CA ILE A 113 -9.82 -10.58 -11.47
C ILE A 113 -8.77 -10.35 -10.39
N PHE A 114 -9.16 -9.77 -9.26
CA PHE A 114 -8.27 -9.53 -8.13
C PHE A 114 -7.74 -10.84 -7.54
N ASP A 115 -8.60 -11.81 -7.29
CA ASP A 115 -8.18 -13.12 -6.76
C ASP A 115 -7.27 -13.87 -7.74
N ALA A 116 -7.59 -13.81 -9.04
CA ALA A 116 -6.75 -14.37 -10.09
C ALA A 116 -5.37 -13.69 -10.12
N LEU A 117 -5.33 -12.37 -9.95
CA LEU A 117 -4.11 -11.60 -9.92
C LEU A 117 -3.26 -11.90 -8.69
N VAL A 118 -3.86 -12.03 -7.50
CA VAL A 118 -3.17 -12.45 -6.27
C VAL A 118 -2.59 -13.87 -6.45
N ALA A 119 -3.35 -14.79 -7.06
CA ALA A 119 -2.89 -16.14 -7.33
C ALA A 119 -1.70 -16.18 -8.31
N GLU A 120 -1.75 -15.40 -9.40
CA GLU A 120 -0.64 -15.32 -10.35
C GLU A 120 0.58 -14.59 -9.78
N ALA A 121 0.38 -13.58 -8.93
CA ALA A 121 1.48 -12.92 -8.21
C ALA A 121 2.22 -13.92 -7.30
N LYS A 122 1.49 -14.76 -6.56
CA LYS A 122 2.10 -15.84 -5.75
C LYS A 122 2.88 -16.83 -6.61
N LYS A 123 2.34 -17.24 -7.76
CA LYS A 123 3.05 -18.12 -8.72
C LYS A 123 4.29 -17.46 -9.32
N ALA A 124 4.32 -16.12 -9.40
CA ALA A 124 5.49 -15.35 -9.82
C ALA A 124 6.54 -15.15 -8.71
N GLY A 125 6.34 -15.78 -7.54
CA GLY A 125 7.25 -15.74 -6.40
C GLY A 125 7.05 -14.53 -5.49
N VAL A 126 5.92 -13.82 -5.59
CA VAL A 126 5.59 -12.71 -4.69
C VAL A 126 5.05 -13.28 -3.38
N ASP A 127 5.71 -12.93 -2.28
CA ASP A 127 5.22 -13.13 -0.92
C ASP A 127 4.23 -12.02 -0.56
N VAL A 128 2.95 -12.35 -0.62
CA VAL A 128 1.84 -11.39 -0.46
C VAL A 128 1.64 -11.11 1.03
N ALA A 129 1.95 -9.89 1.45
CA ALA A 129 1.78 -9.43 2.82
C ALA A 129 0.39 -8.83 3.05
N VAL A 130 -0.15 -8.14 2.04
CA VAL A 130 -1.46 -7.49 2.08
C VAL A 130 -2.25 -7.85 0.83
N ALA A 131 -3.49 -8.27 1.01
CA ALA A 131 -4.48 -8.41 -0.06
C ALA A 131 -5.85 -7.99 0.49
N ASP A 132 -6.26 -6.77 0.15
CA ASP A 132 -7.57 -6.22 0.48
C ASP A 132 -8.44 -6.17 -0.77
N GLY A 133 -9.28 -7.18 -0.92
CA GLY A 133 -10.30 -7.27 -1.97
C GLY A 133 -11.70 -6.88 -1.49
N SER A 134 -11.84 -6.37 -0.26
CA SER A 134 -13.14 -6.13 0.37
C SER A 134 -13.86 -4.89 -0.15
N ASP A 135 -13.10 -3.89 -0.61
CA ASP A 135 -13.63 -2.69 -1.23
C ASP A 135 -14.03 -2.95 -2.70
N ALA A 136 -15.30 -2.71 -2.99
CA ALA A 136 -15.89 -2.92 -4.32
C ALA A 136 -15.44 -1.88 -5.35
N GLU A 137 -14.96 -0.70 -4.91
CA GLU A 137 -14.43 0.32 -5.80
C GLU A 137 -12.95 0.12 -6.11
N ARG A 138 -12.17 -0.35 -5.12
CA ARG A 138 -10.72 -0.47 -5.23
C ARG A 138 -10.22 -1.69 -4.47
N GLN A 139 -9.50 -2.56 -5.15
CA GLN A 139 -8.91 -3.75 -4.53
C GLN A 139 -7.39 -3.62 -4.58
N TYR A 140 -6.73 -3.75 -3.43
CA TYR A 140 -5.31 -3.48 -3.27
C TYR A 140 -4.53 -4.70 -2.79
N MET A 141 -3.38 -4.93 -3.40
CA MET A 141 -2.44 -5.98 -2.99
C MET A 141 -1.04 -5.41 -2.89
N TRP A 142 -0.31 -5.80 -1.85
CA TRP A 142 1.13 -5.60 -1.75
C TRP A 142 1.84 -6.87 -1.30
N GLY A 143 3.01 -7.11 -1.87
CA GLY A 143 3.90 -8.17 -1.46
C GLY A 143 5.35 -7.86 -1.81
N THR A 144 6.22 -8.74 -1.38
CA THR A 144 7.66 -8.65 -1.65
C THR A 144 8.12 -9.82 -2.49
N VAL A 145 9.13 -9.60 -3.31
CA VAL A 145 9.76 -10.67 -4.09
C VAL A 145 11.26 -10.53 -4.00
N ARG A 146 11.95 -11.68 -4.00
CA ARG A 146 13.40 -11.69 -4.05
C ARG A 146 13.85 -11.26 -5.46
N GLY A 147 14.47 -10.09 -5.53
CA GLY A 147 15.09 -9.54 -6.74
C GLY A 147 16.46 -10.14 -7.02
N GLY A 148 17.07 -9.73 -8.13
CA GLY A 148 18.43 -10.13 -8.48
C GLY A 148 19.46 -9.54 -7.49
N GLY A 149 20.58 -10.24 -7.30
CA GLY A 149 21.65 -9.78 -6.41
C GLY A 149 21.30 -9.77 -4.91
N GLY A 150 20.21 -10.42 -4.50
CA GLY A 150 19.76 -10.46 -3.11
C GLY A 150 18.95 -9.24 -2.66
N ALA A 151 18.64 -8.32 -3.59
CA ALA A 151 17.71 -7.24 -3.35
C ALA A 151 16.27 -7.78 -3.12
N THR A 152 15.43 -6.96 -2.50
CA THR A 152 14.01 -7.22 -2.34
C THR A 152 13.25 -6.20 -3.16
N ASP A 153 12.30 -6.65 -3.98
CA ASP A 153 11.43 -5.79 -4.76
C ASP A 153 10.05 -5.77 -4.10
N ASP A 154 9.45 -4.59 -4.00
CA ASP A 154 8.05 -4.41 -3.62
C ASP A 154 7.19 -4.52 -4.87
N VAL A 155 6.12 -5.32 -4.80
CA VAL A 155 5.13 -5.49 -5.87
C VAL A 155 3.77 -5.07 -5.34
N GLU A 156 3.12 -4.17 -6.05
CA GLU A 156 1.81 -3.64 -5.71
C GLU A 156 0.87 -3.69 -6.89
N PHE A 157 -0.40 -3.98 -6.59
CA PHE A 157 -1.49 -3.92 -7.54
C PHE A 157 -2.66 -3.15 -6.94
N LEU A 158 -3.30 -2.35 -7.77
CA LEU A 158 -4.53 -1.64 -7.48
C LEU A 158 -5.49 -1.91 -8.63
N VAL A 159 -6.53 -2.68 -8.36
CA VAL A 159 -7.62 -2.97 -9.30
C VAL A 159 -8.75 -1.99 -9.04
N VAL A 160 -9.27 -1.38 -10.10
CA VAL A 160 -10.47 -0.53 -10.07
C VAL A 160 -11.55 -1.25 -10.88
N PRO A 161 -12.39 -2.10 -10.25
CA PRO A 161 -13.30 -2.98 -10.98
C PRO A 161 -14.32 -2.24 -11.84
N LYS A 162 -14.77 -1.07 -11.36
CA LYS A 162 -15.74 -0.20 -12.05
C LYS A 162 -15.23 0.29 -13.41
N GLU A 163 -13.93 0.55 -13.52
CA GLU A 163 -13.28 1.02 -14.74
C GLU A 163 -12.64 -0.13 -15.54
N GLY A 164 -12.59 -1.34 -14.95
CA GLY A 164 -11.93 -2.49 -15.57
C GLY A 164 -10.42 -2.29 -15.71
N LEU A 165 -9.78 -1.60 -14.77
CA LEU A 165 -8.36 -1.25 -14.85
C LEU A 165 -7.53 -1.81 -13.72
N VAL A 166 -6.30 -2.13 -14.04
CA VAL A 166 -5.28 -2.59 -13.11
C VAL A 166 -4.08 -1.66 -13.18
N PHE A 167 -3.84 -0.96 -12.08
CA PHE A 167 -2.64 -0.20 -11.83
C PHE A 167 -1.64 -1.07 -11.08
N TYR A 168 -0.36 -0.89 -11.35
CA TYR A 168 0.68 -1.70 -10.71
C TYR A 168 1.96 -0.89 -10.50
N ARG A 169 2.75 -1.37 -9.56
CA ARG A 169 4.09 -0.87 -9.27
C ARG A 169 4.98 -2.02 -8.87
N SER A 170 6.20 -2.04 -9.39
CA SER A 170 7.23 -2.99 -9.00
C SER A 170 8.54 -2.22 -8.83
N CYS A 171 9.07 -2.19 -7.61
CA CYS A 171 10.15 -1.29 -7.21
C CYS A 171 11.21 -2.02 -6.39
N THR A 172 12.48 -1.88 -6.75
CA THR A 172 13.59 -2.44 -5.98
C THR A 172 13.83 -1.59 -4.73
N ARG A 173 13.95 -2.23 -3.56
CA ARG A 173 14.21 -1.50 -2.30
C ARG A 173 15.61 -0.92 -2.20
N ILE A 174 16.57 -1.47 -2.93
CA ILE A 174 17.98 -1.10 -2.83
C ILE A 174 18.48 -0.69 -4.21
N THR A 175 19.03 0.51 -4.28
CA THR A 175 19.75 1.00 -5.46
C THR A 175 21.17 1.36 -5.08
N GLU A 176 22.13 0.79 -5.81
CA GLU A 176 23.56 0.96 -5.55
C GLU A 176 24.22 1.74 -6.68
N TYR A 177 25.03 2.71 -6.27
CA TYR A 177 25.81 3.59 -7.12
C TYR A 177 27.28 3.41 -6.77
N VAL A 178 28.15 3.26 -7.77
CA VAL A 178 29.61 3.18 -7.55
C VAL A 178 30.27 4.42 -8.12
N TYR A 179 31.06 5.09 -7.29
CA TYR A 179 31.80 6.27 -7.72
C TYR A 179 32.92 5.87 -8.71
N PRO A 180 33.18 6.63 -9.81
CA PRO A 180 32.63 7.95 -10.19
C PRO A 180 31.35 7.90 -11.05
N PHE A 181 30.77 6.72 -11.28
CA PHE A 181 29.60 6.57 -12.11
C PHE A 181 28.32 6.96 -11.34
N GLN A 182 27.56 7.89 -11.88
CA GLN A 182 26.27 8.31 -11.30
C GLN A 182 25.11 7.40 -11.71
N GLN A 183 25.38 6.30 -12.44
CA GLN A 183 24.37 5.36 -12.87
C GLN A 183 24.20 4.24 -11.85
N PRO A 184 22.96 3.82 -11.57
CA PRO A 184 22.70 2.67 -10.74
C PRO A 184 23.21 1.40 -11.43
N ILE A 185 23.85 0.51 -10.68
CA ILE A 185 24.43 -0.74 -11.24
C ILE A 185 23.34 -1.76 -11.58
N ASN A 186 22.15 -1.60 -11.02
CA ASN A 186 21.16 -2.64 -10.95
C ASN A 186 20.12 -2.56 -12.10
N ASP A 187 20.16 -3.53 -13.03
CA ASP A 187 19.16 -3.69 -14.10
C ASP A 187 17.79 -4.19 -13.59
N GLN A 188 17.51 -4.04 -12.30
CA GLN A 188 16.28 -4.54 -11.68
C GLN A 188 15.02 -3.87 -12.24
N GLY A 189 15.14 -2.67 -12.82
CA GLY A 189 14.04 -2.03 -13.53
C GLY A 189 13.52 -2.88 -14.70
N GLU A 190 14.40 -3.54 -15.45
CA GLU A 190 14.02 -4.42 -16.55
C GLU A 190 13.47 -5.76 -16.03
N ALA A 191 14.07 -6.33 -14.98
CA ALA A 191 13.58 -7.54 -14.34
C ALA A 191 12.15 -7.35 -13.78
N ASN A 192 11.90 -6.23 -13.12
CA ASN A 192 10.59 -5.82 -12.63
C ASN A 192 9.58 -5.69 -13.77
N ARG A 193 9.96 -5.07 -14.89
CA ARG A 193 9.10 -4.97 -16.08
C ARG A 193 8.75 -6.34 -16.66
N LYS A 194 9.74 -7.22 -16.85
CA LYS A 194 9.52 -8.60 -17.34
C LYS A 194 8.60 -9.40 -16.44
N ARG A 195 8.72 -9.25 -15.11
CA ARG A 195 7.82 -9.89 -14.15
C ARG A 195 6.37 -9.43 -14.32
N MET A 196 6.17 -8.11 -14.38
CA MET A 196 4.85 -7.52 -14.57
C MET A 196 4.23 -7.95 -15.91
N GLU A 197 5.00 -7.94 -16.99
CA GLU A 197 4.53 -8.41 -18.30
C GLU A 197 4.21 -9.91 -18.29
N GLY A 198 4.96 -10.73 -17.55
CA GLY A 198 4.67 -12.15 -17.37
C GLY A 198 3.34 -12.41 -16.66
N ILE A 199 3.05 -11.67 -15.58
CA ILE A 199 1.77 -11.75 -14.87
C ILE A 199 0.62 -11.32 -15.79
N ARG A 200 0.80 -10.21 -16.51
CA ARG A 200 -0.18 -9.68 -17.47
C ARG A 200 -0.53 -10.72 -18.54
N THR A 201 0.47 -11.31 -19.18
CA THR A 201 0.26 -12.29 -20.26
C THR A 201 -0.46 -13.54 -19.75
N LYS A 202 -0.13 -14.04 -18.55
CA LYS A 202 -0.82 -15.20 -17.96
C LYS A 202 -2.31 -14.95 -17.67
N LEU A 203 -2.64 -13.72 -17.29
CA LEU A 203 -4.02 -13.30 -17.03
C LEU A 203 -4.76 -12.86 -18.31
N ASN A 204 -4.09 -12.86 -19.47
CA ASN A 204 -4.61 -12.34 -20.74
C ASN A 204 -5.15 -10.90 -20.60
N LEU A 205 -4.41 -10.05 -19.90
CA LEU A 205 -4.74 -8.64 -19.74
C LEU A 205 -4.10 -7.82 -20.86
N GLU A 206 -4.86 -6.85 -21.38
CA GLU A 206 -4.39 -5.97 -22.45
C GLU A 206 -3.74 -4.72 -21.85
N LYS A 207 -2.84 -4.07 -22.62
CA LYS A 207 -2.38 -2.72 -22.23
C LYS A 207 -3.53 -1.77 -22.53
N ALA A 208 -3.87 -0.89 -21.58
CA ALA A 208 -4.85 0.15 -21.84
C ALA A 208 -4.37 1.02 -23.02
N THR A 209 -5.28 1.25 -23.98
CA THR A 209 -5.05 2.17 -25.09
C THR A 209 -5.20 3.63 -24.63
N ASP A 210 -4.59 4.57 -25.35
CA ASP A 210 -4.56 6.00 -24.95
C ASP A 210 -5.97 6.60 -24.74
N ASP A 211 -6.94 6.18 -25.55
CA ASP A 211 -8.34 6.59 -25.48
C ASP A 211 -9.10 6.03 -24.26
N THR A 212 -8.66 4.89 -23.74
CA THR A 212 -9.18 4.31 -22.48
C THR A 212 -8.48 4.93 -21.28
N TYR A 213 -7.18 5.22 -21.41
CA TYR A 213 -6.37 5.82 -20.37
C TYR A 213 -6.84 7.23 -20.01
N ASP A 214 -7.14 8.10 -20.98
CA ASP A 214 -7.52 9.49 -20.67
C ASP A 214 -8.83 9.60 -19.86
N LYS A 215 -9.81 8.72 -20.15
CA LYS A 215 -11.10 8.70 -19.45
C LYS A 215 -10.99 8.17 -18.01
N SER A 216 -10.06 7.26 -17.78
CA SER A 216 -9.91 6.54 -16.51
C SER A 216 -8.81 7.10 -15.63
N ALA A 217 -7.73 7.60 -16.21
CA ALA A 217 -6.68 8.31 -15.49
C ALA A 217 -7.25 9.58 -14.84
N ALA A 218 -8.22 10.27 -15.47
CA ALA A 218 -8.93 11.37 -14.83
C ALA A 218 -9.73 10.94 -13.58
N ALA A 219 -10.39 9.78 -13.62
CA ALA A 219 -11.19 9.25 -12.53
C ALA A 219 -10.35 8.62 -11.40
N ALA A 220 -9.31 7.87 -11.75
CA ALA A 220 -8.38 7.24 -10.80
C ALA A 220 -7.36 8.22 -10.19
N MET A 221 -6.98 9.29 -10.89
CA MET A 221 -6.04 10.31 -10.39
C MET A 221 -6.71 11.50 -9.69
N GLY A 222 -8.05 11.57 -9.63
CA GLY A 222 -8.77 12.70 -9.02
C GLY A 222 -8.44 14.05 -9.67
N MET A 223 -7.92 14.03 -10.90
CA MET A 223 -7.55 15.22 -11.66
C MET A 223 -8.70 15.53 -12.60
N SER A 224 -9.39 16.64 -12.34
CA SER A 224 -10.22 17.31 -13.36
C SER A 224 -9.39 17.42 -14.63
N SER A 225 -9.95 16.91 -15.73
CA SER A 225 -9.40 16.88 -17.08
C SER A 225 -8.47 18.05 -17.37
N MET A 226 -7.16 17.80 -17.55
CA MET A 226 -6.33 18.78 -18.24
C MET A 226 -6.51 18.57 -19.74
N PRO A 227 -6.90 19.62 -20.50
CA PRO A 227 -6.89 19.55 -21.94
C PRO A 227 -5.43 19.54 -22.40
N TYR A 228 -5.08 18.59 -23.26
CA TYR A 228 -3.87 18.71 -24.09
C TYR A 228 -4.09 19.89 -25.06
N ILE A 229 -3.17 20.85 -25.05
CA ILE A 229 -2.99 21.87 -26.09
C ILE A 229 -2.22 21.24 -27.25
#